data_AF-X1BYA6-F1
#
_entry.id   AF-X1BYA6-F1
#
_cell.length_a   1.000
_cell.length_b   1.000
_cell.length_c   1.000
_cell.angle_alpha   90.00
_cell.angle_beta   90.00
_cell.angle_gamma   90.00
#
_symmetry.space_group_name_H-M   'P 1'
#
loop_
_entity.id
_entity.type
_entity.pdbx_description
1 polymer ?
#
loop_
_entity_poly.entity_id
_entity_poly.type
_entity_poly.pdbx_seq_one_letter_code
_entity_poly.pdbx_strand_id
1 'polypeptide(L)'
;MKMKIKTKLTLLVLTTLLMALIPIMPMASAAEGEKAVDLYDEADGFIETYDTISEALAAADGNAGYTIIVGDGAYTEDLDSIKTAGLTLMSENGAETTTIQFVDGVGIDLEAGATGFTLGGSTGHGFTMLSGATTTFGIQLANDPNGVTISYNSLSTVGFMTQGISVGAAGATGLVISNNEFIGESGDLSICTSVLY
;
A
#
# COMPACT_ATOMS: atom_id res chain seq x y z
N MET A 1 35.88 -43.79 69.25
CA MET A 1 36.94 -43.11 68.50
C MET A 1 36.30 -42.41 67.30
N LYS A 2 36.29 -41.07 67.28
CA LYS A 2 35.63 -40.25 66.26
C LYS A 2 36.44 -40.30 64.96
N MET A 3 35.81 -40.61 63.83
CA MET A 3 36.41 -40.39 62.51
C MET A 3 35.45 -39.55 61.66
N LYS A 4 35.84 -38.30 61.43
CA LYS A 4 35.19 -37.35 60.51
C LYS A 4 35.66 -37.68 59.09
N ILE A 5 34.73 -37.88 58.16
CA ILE A 5 35.01 -37.82 56.72
C ILE A 5 34.24 -36.63 56.17
N LYS A 6 35.00 -35.62 55.72
CA LYS A 6 34.52 -34.47 54.94
C LYS A 6 34.65 -34.85 53.46
N THR A 7 33.56 -34.85 52.69
CA THR A 7 33.71 -34.70 51.22
C THR A 7 32.48 -34.10 50.55
N LYS A 8 32.72 -32.89 50.01
CA LYS A 8 32.15 -32.24 48.81
C LYS A 8 30.66 -31.93 48.72
N LEU A 9 30.42 -30.64 48.98
CA LEU A 9 29.35 -29.77 48.48
C LEU A 9 29.36 -29.77 46.94
N THR A 10 28.32 -30.32 46.31
CA THR A 10 28.06 -30.12 44.88
C THR A 10 26.98 -29.06 44.76
N LEU A 11 27.41 -27.85 44.39
CA LEU A 11 26.56 -26.73 44.05
C LEU A 11 25.91 -27.01 42.68
N LEU A 12 24.70 -27.57 42.67
CA LEU A 12 23.91 -27.68 41.44
C LEU A 12 23.20 -26.35 41.23
N VAL A 13 23.72 -25.55 40.31
CA VAL A 13 23.08 -24.33 39.81
C VAL A 13 21.80 -24.75 39.07
N LEU A 14 20.67 -24.70 39.78
CA LEU A 14 19.34 -24.89 39.20
C LEU A 14 18.83 -23.52 38.73
N THR A 15 19.45 -22.99 37.67
CA THR A 15 18.90 -21.87 36.89
C THR A 15 18.20 -22.46 35.67
N THR A 16 16.90 -22.65 35.78
CA THR A 16 15.86 -22.86 34.74
C THR A 16 14.74 -23.58 35.49
N LEU A 17 13.52 -23.08 35.63
CA LEU A 17 12.64 -22.58 34.59
C LEU A 17 11.44 -21.93 35.30
N LEU A 18 11.42 -20.60 35.42
CA LEU A 18 10.20 -19.88 35.78
C LEU A 18 9.39 -19.79 34.49
N MET A 19 8.55 -20.80 34.21
CA MET A 19 7.55 -20.70 33.15
C MET A 19 6.53 -19.65 33.58
N ALA A 20 6.74 -18.41 33.15
CA ALA A 20 5.71 -17.39 33.16
C ALA A 20 4.56 -17.88 32.29
N LEU A 21 3.45 -18.23 32.94
CA LEU A 21 2.18 -18.51 32.29
C LEU A 21 1.65 -17.18 31.74
N ILE A 22 2.12 -16.80 30.55
CA ILE A 22 1.54 -15.66 29.84
C ILE A 22 0.15 -16.11 29.39
N PRO A 23 -0.94 -15.45 29.82
CA PRO A 23 -2.25 -15.72 29.26
C PRO A 23 -2.18 -15.44 27.76
N ILE A 24 -2.41 -16.48 26.96
CA ILE A 24 -2.64 -16.36 25.52
C ILE A 24 -3.94 -15.56 25.40
N MET A 25 -3.83 -14.24 25.29
CA MET A 25 -4.97 -13.42 24.89
C MET A 25 -5.32 -13.86 23.48
N PRO A 26 -6.59 -14.18 23.18
CA PRO A 26 -7.01 -14.35 21.80
C PRO A 26 -6.65 -13.05 21.08
N MET A 27 -5.80 -13.15 20.05
CA MET A 27 -5.71 -12.06 19.08
C MET A 27 -7.14 -11.88 18.56
N ALA A 28 -7.72 -10.73 18.86
CA ALA A 28 -8.95 -10.33 18.23
C ALA A 28 -8.69 -10.42 16.73
N SER A 29 -9.35 -11.36 16.07
CA SER A 29 -9.56 -11.28 14.63
C SER A 29 -10.11 -9.87 14.41
N ALA A 30 -9.37 -9.03 13.69
CA ALA A 30 -9.99 -7.84 13.13
C ALA A 30 -11.28 -8.33 12.46
N ALA A 31 -12.42 -7.76 12.86
CA ALA A 31 -13.61 -7.94 12.06
C ALA A 31 -13.20 -7.48 10.66
N GLU A 32 -13.35 -8.33 9.64
CA GLU A 32 -13.22 -7.86 8.27
C GLU A 32 -14.19 -6.70 8.16
N GLY A 33 -13.65 -5.48 8.09
CA GLY A 33 -14.44 -4.33 7.68
C GLY A 33 -15.13 -4.73 6.38
N GLU A 34 -16.41 -4.41 6.27
CA GLU A 34 -17.10 -4.56 5.00
C GLU A 34 -16.28 -3.76 3.97
N LYS A 35 -15.84 -4.42 2.89
CA LYS A 35 -15.09 -3.75 1.83
C LYS A 35 -15.99 -2.67 1.26
N ALA A 36 -15.70 -1.44 1.61
CA ALA A 36 -16.44 -0.27 1.18
C ALA A 36 -15.48 0.70 0.51
N VAL A 37 -15.93 1.34 -0.55
CA VAL A 37 -15.21 2.41 -1.22
C VAL A 37 -16.12 3.63 -1.27
N ASP A 38 -15.84 4.62 -0.45
CA ASP A 38 -16.67 5.81 -0.31
C ASP A 38 -16.14 6.94 -1.19
N LEU A 39 -17.05 7.57 -1.94
CA LEU A 39 -16.77 8.75 -2.74
C LEU A 39 -17.26 10.01 -2.04
N TYR A 40 -16.38 11.02 -1.99
CA TYR A 40 -16.63 12.32 -1.39
C TYR A 40 -16.37 13.46 -2.39
N ASP A 41 -17.25 14.46 -2.34
CA ASP A 41 -17.04 15.79 -2.92
C ASP A 41 -16.59 16.75 -1.80
N GLU A 42 -15.61 17.61 -2.07
CA GLU A 42 -15.19 18.64 -1.12
C GLU A 42 -16.33 19.62 -0.79
N ALA A 43 -17.23 19.87 -1.75
CA ALA A 43 -18.36 20.80 -1.58
C ALA A 43 -19.57 20.15 -0.89
N ASP A 44 -19.94 18.93 -1.31
CA ASP A 44 -21.20 18.29 -0.92
C ASP A 44 -21.02 17.18 0.13
N GLY A 45 -19.78 16.76 0.40
CA GLY A 45 -19.46 15.69 1.36
C GLY A 45 -19.64 14.30 0.76
N PHE A 46 -20.14 13.36 1.56
CA PHE A 46 -20.35 11.97 1.14
C PHE A 46 -21.36 11.89 -0.01
N ILE A 47 -20.98 11.17 -1.09
CA ILE A 47 -21.82 10.96 -2.27
C ILE A 47 -22.46 9.56 -2.22
N GLU A 48 -21.64 8.51 -2.31
CA GLU A 48 -22.07 7.13 -2.48
C GLU A 48 -20.95 6.15 -2.10
N THR A 49 -21.33 4.90 -1.78
CA THR A 49 -20.42 3.78 -1.51
C THR A 49 -20.45 2.80 -2.68
N TYR A 50 -19.29 2.32 -3.08
CA TYR A 50 -19.06 1.34 -4.15
C TYR A 50 -18.40 0.08 -3.61
N ASP A 51 -18.52 -1.02 -4.36
CA ASP A 51 -17.90 -2.31 -4.01
C ASP A 51 -16.42 -2.35 -4.43
N THR A 52 -16.03 -1.57 -5.43
CA THR A 52 -14.69 -1.56 -6.03
C THR A 52 -14.12 -0.15 -6.17
N ILE A 53 -12.79 -0.05 -6.23
CA ILE A 53 -12.10 1.23 -6.45
C ILE A 53 -12.38 1.72 -7.88
N SER A 54 -12.42 0.80 -8.84
CA SER A 54 -12.68 1.10 -10.26
C SER A 54 -14.06 1.73 -10.49
N GLU A 55 -15.10 1.27 -9.79
CA GLU A 55 -16.43 1.88 -9.88
C GLU A 55 -16.46 3.30 -9.29
N ALA A 56 -15.80 3.52 -8.15
CA ALA A 56 -15.69 4.85 -7.55
C ALA A 56 -14.88 5.80 -8.45
N LEU A 57 -13.81 5.31 -9.09
CA LEU A 57 -13.03 6.07 -10.08
C LEU A 57 -13.88 6.46 -11.29
N ALA A 58 -14.67 5.52 -11.82
CA ALA A 58 -15.57 5.78 -12.93
C ALA A 58 -16.64 6.83 -12.58
N ALA A 59 -17.16 6.81 -11.34
CA ALA A 59 -18.11 7.81 -10.86
C ALA A 59 -17.46 9.19 -10.64
N ALA A 60 -16.17 9.23 -10.26
CA ALA A 60 -15.41 10.46 -10.09
C ALA A 60 -14.93 11.07 -11.42
N ASP A 61 -15.01 10.35 -12.55
CA ASP A 61 -14.52 10.84 -13.83
C ASP A 61 -15.19 12.17 -14.25
N GLY A 62 -14.35 13.13 -14.66
CA GLY A 62 -14.77 14.49 -14.99
C GLY A 62 -15.09 15.41 -13.82
N ASN A 63 -15.07 14.93 -12.57
CA ASN A 63 -15.37 15.72 -11.37
C ASN A 63 -14.10 16.02 -10.56
N ALA A 64 -13.59 17.24 -10.71
CA ALA A 64 -12.32 17.62 -10.09
C ALA A 64 -12.42 17.72 -8.55
N GLY A 65 -11.33 17.36 -7.87
CA GLY A 65 -11.20 17.50 -6.41
C GLY A 65 -11.86 16.41 -5.56
N TYR A 66 -12.44 15.39 -6.19
CA TYR A 66 -13.09 14.29 -5.47
C TYR A 66 -12.09 13.49 -4.64
N THR A 67 -12.58 12.90 -3.54
CA THR A 67 -11.81 12.03 -2.66
C THR A 67 -12.47 10.66 -2.60
N ILE A 68 -11.68 9.61 -2.88
CA ILE A 68 -12.07 8.21 -2.73
C ILE A 68 -11.37 7.69 -1.46
N ILE A 69 -12.16 7.24 -0.50
CA ILE A 69 -11.70 6.60 0.74
C ILE A 69 -11.98 5.11 0.65
N VAL A 70 -10.93 4.31 0.72
CA VAL A 70 -11.00 2.85 0.59
C VAL A 70 -10.92 2.21 1.96
N GLY A 71 -11.96 1.47 2.35
CA GLY A 71 -11.99 0.71 3.59
C GLY A 71 -10.94 -0.40 3.67
N ASP A 72 -10.89 -1.08 4.81
CA ASP A 72 -10.00 -2.21 5.03
C ASP A 72 -10.36 -3.38 4.10
N GLY A 73 -9.35 -4.06 3.58
CA GLY A 73 -9.55 -5.25 2.76
C GLY A 73 -8.54 -5.40 1.62
N ALA A 74 -8.70 -6.51 0.88
CA ALA A 74 -7.92 -6.80 -0.32
C ALA A 74 -8.76 -6.59 -1.57
N TYR A 75 -8.37 -5.65 -2.42
CA TYR A 75 -9.02 -5.30 -3.67
C TYR A 75 -8.22 -5.91 -4.82
N THR A 76 -8.85 -6.73 -5.66
CA THR A 76 -8.17 -7.38 -6.80
C THR A 76 -8.66 -6.76 -8.09
N GLU A 77 -7.94 -5.73 -8.53
CA GLU A 77 -8.31 -4.88 -9.64
C GLU A 77 -7.09 -4.09 -10.14
N ASP A 78 -7.17 -3.61 -11.37
CA ASP A 78 -6.25 -2.62 -11.95
C ASP A 78 -7.02 -1.31 -12.13
N LEU A 79 -6.34 -0.17 -11.91
CA LEU A 79 -6.93 1.16 -11.90
C LEU A 79 -6.53 1.91 -13.18
N ASP A 80 -7.29 1.67 -14.23
CA ASP A 80 -6.98 2.14 -15.58
C ASP A 80 -7.44 3.58 -15.86
N SER A 81 -6.68 4.26 -16.73
CA SER A 81 -7.09 5.52 -17.38
C SER A 81 -7.54 6.64 -16.43
N ILE A 82 -6.87 6.82 -15.29
CA ILE A 82 -7.18 7.90 -14.35
C ILE A 82 -6.81 9.25 -14.98
N LYS A 83 -7.82 10.12 -15.18
CA LYS A 83 -7.71 11.42 -15.85
C LYS A 83 -8.30 12.58 -15.04
N THR A 84 -8.84 12.30 -13.87
CA THR A 84 -9.54 13.30 -13.04
C THR A 84 -8.54 14.20 -12.32
N ALA A 85 -8.68 15.51 -12.51
CA ALA A 85 -7.82 16.50 -11.86
C ALA A 85 -8.14 16.62 -10.36
N GLY A 86 -7.12 16.72 -9.52
CA GLY A 86 -7.24 16.89 -8.07
C GLY A 86 -7.86 15.71 -7.33
N LEU A 87 -8.02 14.57 -8.01
CA LEU A 87 -8.56 13.36 -7.39
C LEU A 87 -7.59 12.86 -6.32
N THR A 88 -8.13 12.53 -5.15
CA THR A 88 -7.38 11.87 -4.07
C THR A 88 -7.90 10.45 -3.88
N LEU A 89 -7.02 9.47 -3.94
CA LEU A 89 -7.29 8.07 -3.61
C LEU A 89 -6.50 7.70 -2.36
N MET A 90 -7.19 7.37 -1.27
CA MET A 90 -6.56 7.09 0.02
C MET A 90 -7.26 5.92 0.72
N SER A 91 -6.52 5.19 1.56
CA SER A 91 -7.13 4.17 2.42
C SER A 91 -7.67 4.81 3.71
N GLU A 92 -8.61 4.15 4.36
CA GLU A 92 -9.15 4.58 5.65
C GLU A 92 -8.13 4.38 6.78
N ASN A 93 -7.50 3.19 6.85
CA ASN A 93 -6.63 2.80 7.97
C ASN A 93 -5.20 2.37 7.56
N GLY A 94 -4.80 2.66 6.32
CA GLY A 94 -3.40 2.57 5.90
C GLY A 94 -3.00 1.25 5.26
N ALA A 95 -1.72 1.16 4.92
CA ALA A 95 -1.20 0.08 4.10
C ALA A 95 -1.22 -1.28 4.80
N GLU A 96 -1.25 -1.31 6.14
CA GLU A 96 -1.29 -2.55 6.92
C GLU A 96 -2.63 -3.29 6.80
N THR A 97 -3.71 -2.60 6.44
CA THR A 97 -5.08 -3.16 6.38
C THR A 97 -5.73 -3.06 5.01
N THR A 98 -5.26 -2.17 4.13
CA THR A 98 -5.79 -2.01 2.77
C THR A 98 -4.75 -2.44 1.72
N THR A 99 -5.09 -3.47 0.96
CA THR A 99 -4.24 -4.04 -0.11
C THR A 99 -4.91 -3.88 -1.47
N ILE A 100 -4.15 -3.42 -2.45
CA ILE A 100 -4.50 -3.50 -3.87
C ILE A 100 -3.61 -4.59 -4.49
N GLN A 101 -4.25 -5.66 -4.93
CA GLN A 101 -3.64 -6.77 -5.65
C GLN A 101 -3.91 -6.57 -7.14
N PHE A 102 -2.89 -6.15 -7.88
CA PHE A 102 -3.02 -5.96 -9.32
C PHE A 102 -3.31 -7.29 -10.04
N VAL A 103 -3.88 -7.20 -11.24
CA VAL A 103 -4.29 -8.35 -12.04
C VAL A 103 -3.27 -8.58 -13.15
N ASP A 104 -3.12 -7.63 -14.07
CA ASP A 104 -2.17 -7.71 -15.17
C ASP A 104 -1.63 -6.33 -15.60
N GLY A 105 -0.93 -6.27 -16.75
CA GLY A 105 -0.55 -5.03 -17.41
C GLY A 105 0.02 -3.92 -16.51
N VAL A 106 -0.76 -2.85 -16.36
CA VAL A 106 -0.46 -1.68 -15.54
C VAL A 106 -1.41 -1.69 -14.35
N GLY A 107 -0.88 -1.65 -13.13
CA GLY A 107 -1.71 -1.67 -11.92
C GLY A 107 -2.47 -0.36 -11.68
N ILE A 108 -1.82 0.79 -11.85
CA ILE A 108 -2.43 2.13 -11.80
C ILE A 108 -1.90 2.94 -12.98
N ASP A 109 -2.77 3.33 -13.90
CA ASP A 109 -2.40 4.14 -15.07
C ASP A 109 -2.90 5.59 -14.93
N LEU A 110 -1.96 6.51 -14.66
CA LEU A 110 -2.23 7.94 -14.61
C LEU A 110 -1.96 8.55 -15.98
N GLU A 111 -3.03 9.02 -16.64
CA GLU A 111 -2.95 9.60 -17.98
C GLU A 111 -2.96 11.14 -17.96
N ALA A 112 -2.86 11.73 -19.15
CA ALA A 112 -3.06 13.15 -19.35
C ALA A 112 -4.43 13.60 -18.79
N GLY A 113 -4.40 14.51 -17.81
CA GLY A 113 -5.60 14.97 -17.11
C GLY A 113 -5.53 14.77 -15.59
N ALA A 114 -4.76 13.79 -15.11
CA ALA A 114 -4.56 13.47 -13.68
C ALA A 114 -3.73 14.53 -12.92
N THR A 115 -3.92 15.81 -13.23
CA THR A 115 -3.19 16.92 -12.60
C THR A 115 -3.55 17.02 -11.13
N GLY A 116 -2.56 17.04 -10.25
CA GLY A 116 -2.78 17.11 -8.80
C GLY A 116 -3.31 15.83 -8.18
N PHE A 117 -3.26 14.69 -8.91
CA PHE A 117 -3.66 13.41 -8.36
C PHE A 117 -2.83 13.05 -7.12
N THR A 118 -3.49 12.54 -6.09
CA THR A 118 -2.85 12.11 -4.85
C THR A 118 -3.18 10.65 -4.56
N LEU A 119 -2.16 9.80 -4.47
CA LEU A 119 -2.25 8.43 -3.96
C LEU A 119 -1.70 8.38 -2.53
N GLY A 120 -2.60 8.09 -1.59
CA GLY A 120 -2.38 8.29 -0.17
C GLY A 120 -2.44 9.77 0.18
N GLY A 121 -1.32 10.35 0.61
CA GLY A 121 -1.20 11.80 0.86
C GLY A 121 -0.98 12.18 2.33
N SER A 122 -1.33 11.29 3.25
CA SER A 122 -1.20 11.53 4.70
C SER A 122 -0.81 10.25 5.45
N THR A 123 -0.23 10.43 6.63
CA THR A 123 0.16 9.31 7.50
C THR A 123 -1.07 8.47 7.85
N GLY A 124 -0.98 7.16 7.66
CA GLY A 124 -2.09 6.23 7.96
C GLY A 124 -3.08 6.04 6.81
N HIS A 125 -2.80 6.55 5.61
CA HIS A 125 -3.78 6.56 4.50
C HIS A 125 -3.24 6.01 3.16
N GLY A 126 -2.14 5.24 3.18
CA GLY A 126 -1.61 4.58 1.97
C GLY A 126 -2.04 3.13 1.81
N PHE A 127 -1.53 2.47 0.77
CA PHE A 127 -1.91 1.12 0.38
C PHE A 127 -0.71 0.17 0.38
N THR A 128 -0.96 -1.11 0.67
CA THR A 128 -0.05 -2.17 0.21
C THR A 128 -0.42 -2.52 -1.24
N MET A 129 0.53 -2.48 -2.16
CA MET A 129 0.35 -2.77 -3.58
C MET A 129 1.18 -3.98 -3.98
N LEU A 130 0.52 -4.99 -4.54
CA LEU A 130 1.12 -6.28 -4.88
C LEU A 130 1.01 -6.57 -6.38
N SER A 131 2.05 -7.20 -6.93
CA SER A 131 2.07 -7.66 -8.32
C SER A 131 1.00 -8.71 -8.61
N GLY A 132 0.29 -8.55 -9.72
CA GLY A 132 -0.49 -9.61 -10.36
C GLY A 132 0.37 -10.60 -11.13
N ALA A 133 -0.28 -11.53 -11.85
CA ALA A 133 0.40 -12.62 -12.56
C ALA A 133 1.16 -12.15 -13.81
N THR A 134 0.78 -11.00 -14.36
CA THR A 134 1.42 -10.41 -15.54
C THR A 134 1.53 -8.89 -15.47
N THR A 135 1.41 -8.31 -14.27
CA THR A 135 1.64 -6.89 -14.03
C THR A 135 3.08 -6.56 -14.39
N THR A 136 3.28 -5.55 -15.21
CA THR A 136 4.60 -5.07 -15.66
C THR A 136 4.99 -3.77 -14.96
N PHE A 137 4.01 -2.88 -14.77
CA PHE A 137 4.14 -1.59 -14.09
C PHE A 137 3.16 -1.53 -12.92
N GLY A 138 3.62 -1.19 -11.71
CA GLY A 138 2.74 -0.97 -10.57
C GLY A 138 1.96 0.33 -10.72
N ILE A 139 2.68 1.44 -10.86
CA ILE A 139 2.13 2.77 -11.12
C ILE A 139 2.81 3.34 -12.35
N GLN A 140 2.04 3.71 -13.36
CA GLN A 140 2.51 4.35 -14.57
C GLN A 140 2.03 5.81 -14.61
N LEU A 141 2.97 6.71 -14.88
CA LEU A 141 2.72 8.12 -15.19
C LEU A 141 2.88 8.30 -16.70
N ALA A 142 1.75 8.25 -17.41
CA ALA A 142 1.68 8.34 -18.86
C ALA A 142 1.26 9.73 -19.33
N ASN A 143 1.89 10.22 -20.40
CA ASN A 143 1.48 11.44 -21.11
C ASN A 143 1.53 12.74 -20.26
N ASP A 144 2.60 12.93 -19.48
CA ASP A 144 2.91 14.17 -18.73
C ASP A 144 1.87 14.59 -17.67
N PRO A 145 1.53 13.71 -16.70
CA PRO A 145 0.75 14.14 -15.56
C PRO A 145 1.56 15.13 -14.70
N ASN A 146 0.87 16.12 -14.12
CA ASN A 146 1.49 17.23 -13.40
C ASN A 146 1.03 17.27 -11.93
N GLY A 147 1.96 17.50 -11.00
CA GLY A 147 1.65 17.70 -9.58
C GLY A 147 1.17 16.43 -8.87
N VAL A 148 1.52 15.25 -9.40
CA VAL A 148 1.15 13.97 -8.81
C VAL A 148 1.90 13.76 -7.50
N THR A 149 1.19 13.32 -6.46
CA THR A 149 1.78 12.91 -5.18
C THR A 149 1.52 11.43 -4.92
N ILE A 150 2.57 10.67 -4.63
CA ILE A 150 2.49 9.26 -4.25
C ILE A 150 3.17 9.13 -2.88
N SER A 151 2.42 8.83 -1.82
CA SER A 151 3.00 8.77 -0.48
C SER A 151 2.32 7.80 0.49
N TYR A 152 3.10 7.34 1.48
CA TYR A 152 2.67 6.43 2.57
C TYR A 152 2.25 5.03 2.11
N ASN A 153 2.66 4.62 0.92
CA ASN A 153 2.34 3.30 0.38
C ASN A 153 3.47 2.29 0.61
N SER A 154 3.15 1.00 0.55
CA SER A 154 4.12 -0.08 0.41
C SER A 154 3.95 -0.71 -0.97
N LEU A 155 4.94 -0.57 -1.86
CA LEU A 155 4.94 -1.17 -3.18
C LEU A 155 5.86 -2.40 -3.21
N SER A 156 5.29 -3.56 -3.53
CA SER A 156 6.05 -4.79 -3.71
C SER A 156 6.19 -5.12 -5.19
N THR A 157 7.41 -5.03 -5.73
CA THR A 157 7.76 -5.53 -7.07
C THR A 157 8.04 -7.03 -7.09
N VAL A 158 8.08 -7.69 -5.93
CA VAL A 158 8.18 -9.16 -5.83
C VAL A 158 7.08 -9.81 -6.68
N GLY A 159 7.48 -10.68 -7.60
CA GLY A 159 6.58 -11.33 -8.56
C GLY A 159 6.88 -10.93 -9.99
N PHE A 160 5.87 -10.41 -10.70
CA PHE A 160 5.96 -10.10 -12.13
C PHE A 160 6.16 -8.61 -12.42
N MET A 161 5.81 -7.74 -11.48
CA MET A 161 5.94 -6.29 -11.60
C MET A 161 7.41 -5.90 -11.73
N THR A 162 7.83 -5.59 -12.95
CA THR A 162 9.22 -5.20 -13.23
C THR A 162 9.56 -3.78 -12.80
N GLN A 163 8.55 -2.91 -12.68
CA GLN A 163 8.71 -1.50 -12.34
C GLN A 163 7.64 -1.09 -11.31
N GLY A 164 8.07 -0.58 -10.16
CA GLY A 164 7.17 -0.09 -9.12
C GLY A 164 6.46 1.19 -9.57
N ILE A 165 7.21 2.27 -9.73
CA ILE A 165 6.73 3.53 -10.30
C ILE A 165 7.49 3.81 -11.60
N SER A 166 6.76 3.96 -12.70
CA SER A 166 7.28 4.23 -14.04
C SER A 166 6.84 5.60 -14.53
N VAL A 167 7.82 6.46 -14.85
CA VAL A 167 7.57 7.72 -15.56
C VAL A 167 7.81 7.49 -17.04
N GLY A 168 6.74 7.65 -17.84
CA GLY A 168 6.78 7.49 -19.29
C GLY A 168 7.62 8.57 -19.99
N ALA A 169 7.81 8.39 -21.30
CA ALA A 169 8.71 9.23 -22.10
C ALA A 169 8.33 10.73 -22.15
N ALA A 170 7.05 11.05 -21.98
CA ALA A 170 6.58 12.43 -21.90
C ALA A 170 7.02 13.13 -20.59
N GLY A 171 7.49 12.36 -19.60
CA GLY A 171 7.85 12.86 -18.28
C GLY A 171 6.65 12.96 -17.35
N ALA A 172 6.90 13.56 -16.19
CA ALA A 172 5.91 14.04 -15.24
C ALA A 172 6.50 15.26 -14.53
N THR A 173 5.76 16.36 -14.47
CA THR A 173 6.21 17.59 -13.81
C THR A 173 5.64 17.68 -12.40
N GLY A 174 6.42 18.16 -11.42
CA GLY A 174 5.92 18.32 -10.05
C GLY A 174 5.58 17.00 -9.33
N LEU A 175 6.12 15.87 -9.79
CA LEU A 175 5.97 14.58 -9.14
C LEU A 175 6.64 14.58 -7.77
N VAL A 176 5.88 14.21 -6.74
CA VAL A 176 6.35 14.01 -5.37
C VAL A 176 6.18 12.54 -4.98
N ILE A 177 7.28 11.88 -4.63
CA ILE A 177 7.28 10.52 -4.08
C ILE A 177 7.91 10.59 -2.69
N SER A 178 7.15 10.31 -1.64
CA SER A 178 7.63 10.45 -0.25
C SER A 178 7.02 9.42 0.68
N ASN A 179 7.77 8.99 1.70
CA ASN A 179 7.27 8.10 2.75
C ASN A 179 6.70 6.76 2.23
N ASN A 180 7.14 6.29 1.07
CA ASN A 180 6.78 4.96 0.58
C ASN A 180 7.85 3.94 1.00
N GLU A 181 7.41 2.72 1.24
CA GLU A 181 8.24 1.54 1.31
C GLU A 181 8.27 0.86 -0.06
N PHE A 182 9.47 0.44 -0.50
CA PHE A 182 9.64 -0.33 -1.73
C PHE A 182 10.27 -1.68 -1.38
N ILE A 183 9.57 -2.75 -1.72
CA ILE A 183 9.97 -4.13 -1.48
C ILE A 183 10.25 -4.75 -2.84
N GLY A 184 11.50 -5.01 -3.17
CA GLY A 184 11.87 -5.56 -4.46
C GLY A 184 12.89 -6.69 -4.37
N GLU A 185 12.99 -7.44 -5.45
CA GLU A 185 13.99 -8.49 -5.64
C GLU A 185 15.17 -7.97 -6.48
N SER A 186 16.18 -8.83 -6.62
CA SER A 186 17.36 -8.51 -7.44
C SER A 186 16.97 -8.31 -8.91
N GLY A 187 17.07 -7.08 -9.39
CA GLY A 187 16.82 -6.73 -10.80
C GLY A 187 15.57 -5.89 -11.01
N ASP A 188 14.72 -5.75 -9.99
CA ASP A 188 13.53 -4.91 -10.07
C ASP A 188 13.88 -3.43 -10.04
N LEU A 189 13.03 -2.62 -10.69
CA LEU A 189 13.14 -1.16 -10.67
C LEU A 189 12.03 -0.57 -9.81
N SER A 190 12.33 -0.27 -8.54
CA SER A 190 11.33 0.34 -7.63
C SER A 190 10.82 1.68 -8.15
N ILE A 191 11.71 2.51 -8.71
CA ILE A 191 11.38 3.77 -9.39
C ILE A 191 12.18 3.82 -10.68
N CYS A 192 11.50 4.01 -11.81
CA CYS A 192 12.08 4.07 -13.13
C CYS A 192 11.64 5.35 -13.86
N THR A 193 12.61 6.08 -14.40
CA THR A 193 12.35 7.16 -15.35
C THR A 193 12.83 6.70 -16.71
N SER A 194 11.91 6.43 -17.63
CA SER A 194 12.28 6.04 -18.98
C SER A 194 12.69 7.28 -19.79
N VAL A 195 13.99 7.56 -19.86
CA VAL A 195 14.54 8.44 -20.89
C VAL A 195 14.78 7.55 -22.11
N LEU A 196 13.78 7.41 -22.98
CA LEU A 196 14.02 6.84 -24.31
C LEU A 196 14.94 7.82 -25.05
N TYR A 197 16.22 7.46 -25.15
CA TYR A 197 17.21 8.11 -26.02
C TYR A 197 16.98 7.74 -27.48
#